data_AF-A0A1Q5TIU2-F1
#
_entry.id   AF-A0A1Q5TIU2-F1
#
_cell.length_a   1.000
_cell.length_b   1.000
_cell.length_c   1.000
_cell.angle_alpha   90.00
_cell.angle_beta   90.00
_cell.angle_gamma   90.00
#
_symmetry.space_group_name_H-M   'P 1'
#
loop_
_entity.id
_entity.type
_entity.pdbx_description
1 polymer ?
#
loop_
_entity_poly.entity_id
_entity_poly.type
_entity_poly.pdbx_seq_one_letter_code
_entity_poly.pdbx_strand_id
1 'polypeptide(L)'
;MAGYSYIASATAAGYSTLSYDRLGVGQSELADPYLDVQAATQVAILAKVSELLQEGRLYSKIPIPKKLVHIGHSFGSLITNSLAATFPSLSDGMILTGFGHDFSWASYFQLCYGFEVARVNKPLRFRKYDSGYLTWGNEFDNQCATFNYPNFDWDVLRKAELNKAPFTIAELLSFGVTPLAAPEYASPVLVRGTYNNSLVVSTSTKISGLTVLDHKWRTRSFILRWQLLWCARRGGLSFYSCLPEGQAPY
;
A
#
# COMPACT_ATOMS: atom_id res chain seq x y z
N MET A 1 19.82 0.33 7.68
CA MET A 1 18.36 0.54 7.69
C MET A 1 17.59 -0.62 8.35
N ALA A 2 18.11 -1.20 9.43
CA ALA A 2 17.31 -2.07 10.28
C ALA A 2 16.29 -1.17 11.01
N GLY A 3 14.99 -1.26 10.65
CA GLY A 3 13.94 -0.51 11.35
C GLY A 3 12.76 0.03 10.53
N TYR A 4 12.81 -0.03 9.19
CA TYR A 4 11.74 0.50 8.31
C TYR A 4 11.04 -0.55 7.43
N SER A 5 11.26 -1.85 7.68
CA SER A 5 10.60 -2.92 6.94
C SER A 5 9.32 -3.35 7.65
N TYR A 6 8.17 -3.01 7.07
CA TYR A 6 6.86 -3.51 7.52
C TYR A 6 6.82 -5.04 7.48
N ILE A 7 7.32 -5.63 6.38
CA ILE A 7 7.37 -7.08 6.20
C ILE A 7 8.14 -7.75 7.34
N ALA A 8 9.35 -7.27 7.64
CA ALA A 8 10.15 -7.83 8.72
C ALA A 8 9.44 -7.70 10.09
N SER A 9 8.80 -6.56 10.35
CA SER A 9 8.02 -6.34 11.57
C SER A 9 6.83 -7.29 11.67
N ALA A 10 6.10 -7.51 10.57
CA ALA A 10 4.96 -8.41 10.53
C ALA A 10 5.39 -9.88 10.70
N THR A 11 6.47 -10.28 10.03
CA THR A 11 7.04 -11.63 10.18
C THR A 11 7.55 -11.89 11.59
N ALA A 12 8.24 -10.91 12.20
CA ALA A 12 8.69 -11.02 13.59
C ALA A 12 7.51 -11.12 14.59
N ALA A 13 6.36 -10.55 14.25
CA ALA A 13 5.12 -10.68 15.02
C ALA A 13 4.37 -12.00 14.75
N GLY A 14 4.94 -12.93 13.98
CA GLY A 14 4.36 -14.24 13.70
C GLY A 14 3.42 -14.31 12.51
N TYR A 15 3.38 -13.27 11.67
CA TYR A 15 2.52 -13.23 10.50
C TYR A 15 3.23 -13.65 9.22
N SER A 16 2.53 -14.42 8.38
CA SER A 16 2.98 -14.62 7.00
C SER A 16 2.58 -13.41 6.17
N THR A 17 3.50 -12.98 5.30
CA THR A 17 3.30 -11.85 4.38
C THR A 17 3.49 -12.33 2.96
N LEU A 18 2.57 -11.96 2.07
CA LEU A 18 2.76 -12.07 0.63
C LEU A 18 2.78 -10.65 0.03
N SER A 19 3.70 -10.41 -0.88
CA SER A 19 3.76 -9.15 -1.65
C SER A 19 3.96 -9.50 -3.12
N TYR A 20 3.34 -8.73 -4.00
CA TYR A 20 3.46 -8.91 -5.44
C TYR A 20 3.68 -7.57 -6.14
N ASP A 21 4.44 -7.61 -7.24
CA ASP A 21 4.56 -6.48 -8.14
C ASP A 21 3.29 -6.41 -8.98
N ARG A 22 2.62 -5.25 -8.98
CA ARG A 22 1.41 -5.05 -9.77
C ARG A 22 1.72 -5.15 -11.27
N LEU A 23 0.71 -5.35 -12.11
CA LEU A 23 0.90 -5.29 -13.57
C LEU A 23 1.50 -3.93 -13.94
N GLY A 24 2.51 -3.92 -14.81
CA GLY A 24 3.20 -2.71 -15.25
C GLY A 24 4.34 -2.22 -14.36
N VAL A 25 4.68 -2.91 -13.27
CA VAL A 25 5.80 -2.50 -12.41
C VAL A 25 6.70 -3.66 -11.99
N GLY A 26 7.94 -3.34 -11.60
CA GLY A 26 8.83 -4.31 -10.97
C GLY A 26 9.24 -5.45 -11.89
N GLN A 27 8.99 -6.68 -11.48
CA GLN A 27 9.23 -7.90 -12.28
C GLN A 27 7.98 -8.43 -12.98
N SER A 28 6.84 -7.78 -12.81
CA SER A 28 5.62 -8.12 -13.54
C SER A 28 5.69 -7.64 -14.98
N GLU A 29 4.81 -8.18 -15.81
CA GLU A 29 4.69 -7.80 -17.21
C GLU A 29 4.46 -6.30 -17.39
N LEU A 30 5.16 -5.71 -18.35
CA LEU A 30 4.99 -4.32 -18.77
C LEU A 30 3.97 -4.26 -19.91
N ALA A 31 2.69 -4.39 -19.56
CA ALA A 31 1.57 -4.39 -20.51
C ALA A 31 1.22 -2.98 -21.04
N ASP A 32 0.25 -2.88 -21.95
CA ASP A 32 -0.13 -1.61 -22.57
C ASP A 32 -0.58 -0.58 -21.50
N PRO A 33 0.13 0.55 -21.35
CA PRO A 33 -0.17 1.54 -20.31
C PRO A 33 -1.41 2.40 -20.59
N TYR A 34 -2.00 2.29 -21.79
CA TYR A 34 -3.19 3.01 -22.21
C TYR A 34 -4.45 2.14 -22.10
N LEU A 35 -4.33 0.84 -22.36
CA LEU A 35 -5.47 -0.07 -22.47
C LEU A 35 -5.54 -1.15 -21.37
N ASP A 36 -4.41 -1.75 -21.01
CA ASP A 36 -4.42 -2.95 -20.14
C ASP A 36 -4.23 -2.58 -18.67
N VAL A 37 -3.27 -1.70 -18.38
CA VAL A 37 -2.87 -1.37 -17.02
C VAL A 37 -3.80 -0.28 -16.46
N GLN A 38 -4.98 -0.69 -15.99
CA GLN A 38 -6.00 0.18 -15.39
C GLN A 38 -6.28 -0.21 -13.92
N ALA A 39 -6.85 0.69 -13.13
CA ALA A 39 -7.21 0.40 -11.74
C ALA A 39 -8.14 -0.83 -11.62
N ALA A 40 -9.15 -0.95 -12.49
CA ALA A 40 -10.03 -2.12 -12.52
C ALA A 40 -9.28 -3.43 -12.82
N THR A 41 -8.30 -3.41 -13.74
CA THR A 41 -7.43 -4.55 -14.02
C THR A 41 -6.64 -4.94 -12.78
N GLN A 42 -6.09 -3.97 -12.04
CA GLN A 42 -5.35 -4.24 -10.80
C GLN A 42 -6.24 -4.84 -9.71
N VAL A 43 -7.51 -4.41 -9.62
CA VAL A 43 -8.51 -5.00 -8.70
C VAL A 43 -8.81 -6.44 -9.09
N ALA A 44 -9.02 -6.73 -10.37
CA ALA A 44 -9.27 -8.09 -10.85
C ALA A 44 -8.07 -9.02 -10.61
N ILE A 45 -6.85 -8.52 -10.81
CA ILE A 45 -5.62 -9.27 -10.49
C ILE A 45 -5.54 -9.55 -8.99
N LEU A 46 -5.81 -8.55 -8.13
CA LEU A 46 -5.80 -8.77 -6.68
C LEU A 46 -6.84 -9.82 -6.27
N ALA A 47 -8.06 -9.70 -6.77
CA ALA A 47 -9.12 -10.68 -6.52
C ALA A 47 -8.66 -12.08 -6.91
N LYS A 48 -8.05 -12.24 -8.11
CA LYS A 48 -7.62 -13.54 -8.58
C LYS A 48 -6.48 -14.13 -7.75
N VAL A 49 -5.52 -13.32 -7.34
CA VAL A 49 -4.43 -13.74 -6.44
C VAL A 49 -5.00 -14.21 -5.10
N SER A 50 -6.00 -13.51 -4.56
CA SER A 50 -6.65 -13.85 -3.30
C SER A 50 -7.44 -15.15 -3.37
N GLU A 51 -8.20 -15.37 -4.44
CA GLU A 51 -8.86 -16.66 -4.71
C GLU A 51 -7.84 -17.80 -4.77
N LEU A 52 -6.77 -17.65 -5.55
CA LEU A 52 -5.74 -18.68 -5.70
C LEU A 52 -5.05 -18.99 -4.36
N LEU A 53 -4.91 -18.00 -3.47
CA LEU A 53 -4.42 -18.22 -2.11
C LEU A 53 -5.38 -19.03 -1.26
N GLN A 54 -6.66 -18.64 -1.24
CA GLN A 54 -7.70 -19.32 -0.47
C GLN A 54 -7.96 -20.75 -0.96
N GLU A 55 -7.79 -21.00 -2.26
CA GLU A 55 -7.87 -22.32 -2.88
C GLU A 55 -6.59 -23.16 -2.73
N GLY A 56 -5.48 -22.58 -2.25
CA GLY A 56 -4.19 -23.27 -2.15
C GLY A 56 -3.53 -23.57 -3.50
N ARG A 57 -3.85 -22.77 -4.52
CA ARG A 57 -3.43 -22.95 -5.91
C ARG A 57 -2.43 -21.90 -6.40
N LEU A 58 -2.13 -20.87 -5.59
CA LEU A 58 -1.17 -19.83 -5.99
C LEU A 58 0.24 -20.41 -6.22
N TYR A 59 0.73 -21.22 -5.28
CA TYR A 59 2.01 -21.91 -5.39
C TYR A 59 2.06 -23.08 -4.41
N SER A 60 2.63 -24.22 -4.82
CA SER A 60 2.60 -25.46 -4.02
C SER A 60 3.26 -25.36 -2.64
N LYS A 61 4.16 -24.38 -2.43
CA LYS A 61 4.80 -24.13 -1.13
C LYS A 61 4.08 -23.10 -0.26
N ILE A 62 3.03 -22.45 -0.75
CA ILE A 62 2.26 -21.47 0.01
C ILE A 62 1.06 -22.19 0.65
N PRO A 63 0.99 -22.27 1.99
CA PRO A 63 -0.14 -22.90 2.65
C PRO A 63 -1.41 -22.05 2.54
N ILE A 64 -2.57 -22.70 2.55
CA ILE A 64 -3.87 -22.02 2.58
C ILE A 64 -3.97 -21.19 3.87
N PRO A 65 -4.26 -19.87 3.77
CA PRO A 65 -4.43 -19.02 4.93
C PRO A 65 -5.72 -19.34 5.67
N LYS A 66 -5.70 -19.26 7.01
CA LYS A 66 -6.95 -19.30 7.80
C LYS A 66 -7.73 -17.99 7.73
N LYS A 67 -7.00 -16.89 7.56
CA LYS A 67 -7.50 -15.51 7.49
C LYS A 67 -6.66 -14.77 6.47
N LEU A 68 -7.29 -14.00 5.60
CA LEU A 68 -6.65 -13.20 4.58
C LEU A 68 -6.95 -11.71 4.81
N VAL A 69 -5.97 -10.93 5.28
CA VAL A 69 -6.12 -9.46 5.42
C VAL A 69 -5.36 -8.77 4.29
N HIS A 70 -6.02 -7.82 3.64
CA HIS A 70 -5.43 -7.02 2.57
C HIS A 70 -4.91 -5.70 3.11
N ILE A 71 -3.70 -5.35 2.71
CA ILE A 71 -3.02 -4.13 3.15
C ILE A 71 -2.60 -3.35 1.93
N GLY A 72 -3.12 -2.14 1.84
CA GLY A 72 -2.84 -1.22 0.76
C GLY A 72 -2.12 0.03 1.23
N HIS A 73 -1.42 0.65 0.30
CA HIS A 73 -0.93 2.01 0.46
C HIS A 73 -1.22 2.87 -0.75
N SER A 74 -1.70 4.10 -0.53
CA SER A 74 -1.98 5.07 -1.58
C SER A 74 -2.86 4.39 -2.65
N PHE A 75 -2.40 4.28 -3.89
CA PHE A 75 -3.11 3.57 -4.94
C PHE A 75 -3.42 2.09 -4.60
N GLY A 76 -2.53 1.40 -3.87
CA GLY A 76 -2.81 0.06 -3.36
C GLY A 76 -3.96 0.01 -2.37
N SER A 77 -4.22 1.08 -1.61
CA SER A 77 -5.41 1.21 -0.76
C SER A 77 -6.67 1.46 -1.57
N LEU A 78 -6.59 2.23 -2.66
CA LEU A 78 -7.69 2.40 -3.60
C LEU A 78 -8.10 1.04 -4.19
N ILE A 79 -7.14 0.26 -4.68
CA ILE A 79 -7.37 -1.10 -5.21
C ILE A 79 -7.94 -2.01 -4.10
N THR A 80 -7.39 -1.96 -2.88
CA THR A 80 -7.86 -2.78 -1.74
C THR A 80 -9.29 -2.43 -1.33
N ASN A 81 -9.63 -1.14 -1.27
CA ASN A 81 -10.99 -0.71 -0.97
C ASN A 81 -11.97 -1.10 -2.08
N SER A 82 -11.53 -1.04 -3.34
CA SER A 82 -12.32 -1.49 -4.48
C SER A 82 -12.53 -2.99 -4.52
N LEU A 83 -11.57 -3.78 -4.03
CA LEU A 83 -11.77 -5.20 -3.78
C LEU A 83 -12.91 -5.44 -2.78
N ALA A 84 -12.99 -4.68 -1.68
CA ALA A 84 -14.12 -4.79 -0.75
C ALA A 84 -15.46 -4.39 -1.40
N ALA A 85 -15.45 -3.37 -2.26
CA ALA A 85 -16.64 -2.91 -2.96
C ALA A 85 -17.16 -3.93 -3.99
N THR A 86 -16.26 -4.70 -4.61
CA THR A 86 -16.60 -5.60 -5.72
C THR A 86 -16.69 -7.07 -5.29
N PHE A 87 -15.89 -7.48 -4.31
CA PHE A 87 -15.75 -8.85 -3.82
C PHE A 87 -15.72 -8.86 -2.28
N PRO A 88 -16.83 -8.52 -1.61
CA PRO A 88 -16.86 -8.24 -0.18
C PRO A 88 -16.44 -9.42 0.72
N SER A 89 -16.47 -10.65 0.20
CA SER A 89 -16.10 -11.87 0.92
C SER A 89 -14.63 -12.29 0.77
N LEU A 90 -13.85 -11.71 -0.14
CA LEU A 90 -12.47 -12.14 -0.40
C LEU A 90 -11.47 -11.72 0.68
N SER A 91 -11.87 -10.85 1.61
CA SER A 91 -10.99 -10.31 2.64
C SER A 91 -11.60 -10.44 4.05
N ASP A 92 -10.82 -10.99 4.96
CA ASP A 92 -11.14 -11.09 6.39
C ASP A 92 -10.84 -9.80 7.18
N GLY A 93 -10.25 -8.80 6.52
CA GLY A 93 -10.00 -7.48 7.10
C GLY A 93 -9.09 -6.64 6.19
N MET A 94 -9.07 -5.32 6.40
CA MET A 94 -8.28 -4.41 5.56
C MET A 94 -7.49 -3.40 6.36
N ILE A 95 -6.30 -3.06 5.87
CA ILE A 95 -5.51 -1.92 6.35
C ILE A 95 -5.26 -0.99 5.17
N LEU A 96 -5.82 0.21 5.25
CA LEU A 96 -5.67 1.26 4.23
C LEU A 96 -4.75 2.33 4.77
N THR A 97 -3.69 2.69 4.03
CA THR A 97 -2.68 3.66 4.50
C THR A 97 -2.44 4.73 3.44
N GLY A 98 -2.27 5.98 3.86
CA GLY A 98 -2.11 7.08 2.88
C GLY A 98 -3.29 7.18 1.93
N PHE A 99 -4.50 6.88 2.43
CA PHE A 99 -5.74 6.86 1.66
C PHE A 99 -6.89 7.51 2.46
N GLY A 100 -7.80 8.14 1.74
CA GLY A 100 -9.07 8.67 2.23
C GLY A 100 -10.07 8.76 1.08
N HIS A 101 -11.34 9.02 1.41
CA HIS A 101 -12.40 9.17 0.41
C HIS A 101 -12.57 10.62 -0.08
N ASP A 102 -11.89 11.58 0.55
CA ASP A 102 -11.84 12.96 0.11
C ASP A 102 -10.66 13.17 -0.86
N PHE A 103 -10.99 13.44 -2.12
CA PHE A 103 -10.02 13.69 -3.20
C PHE A 103 -9.95 15.17 -3.59
N SER A 104 -10.47 16.09 -2.76
CA SER A 104 -10.46 17.54 -3.04
C SER A 104 -9.05 18.11 -3.26
N TRP A 105 -8.02 17.45 -2.73
CA TRP A 105 -6.62 17.84 -2.87
C TRP A 105 -5.87 17.15 -4.02
N ALA A 106 -6.55 16.36 -4.85
CA ALA A 106 -5.93 15.63 -5.95
C ALA A 106 -5.16 16.53 -6.93
N SER A 107 -5.63 17.75 -7.18
CA SER A 107 -4.95 18.72 -8.05
C SER A 107 -3.63 19.21 -7.45
N TYR A 108 -3.58 19.46 -6.14
CA TYR A 108 -2.34 19.82 -5.43
C TYR A 108 -1.34 18.68 -5.43
N PHE A 109 -1.82 17.45 -5.24
CA PHE A 109 -0.98 16.28 -5.36
C PHE A 109 -0.38 16.12 -6.76
N GLN A 110 -1.19 16.29 -7.82
CA GLN A 110 -0.71 16.25 -9.21
C GLN A 110 0.32 17.35 -9.48
N LEU A 111 0.07 18.56 -8.97
CA LEU A 111 0.99 19.68 -9.06
C LEU A 111 2.32 19.38 -8.36
N CYS A 112 2.28 18.93 -7.11
CA CYS A 112 3.48 18.58 -6.33
C CYS A 112 4.30 17.49 -7.02
N TYR A 113 3.66 16.46 -7.58
CA TYR A 113 4.40 15.36 -8.18
C TYR A 113 5.04 15.68 -9.52
N GLY A 114 4.51 16.67 -10.26
CA GLY A 114 5.04 17.07 -11.56
C GLY A 114 5.27 15.88 -12.48
N PHE A 115 4.21 15.18 -12.89
CA PHE A 115 4.35 13.91 -13.60
C PHE A 115 5.17 14.03 -14.88
N GLU A 116 6.11 13.11 -15.04
CA GLU A 116 7.01 13.02 -16.19
C GLU A 116 6.97 11.62 -16.80
N VAL A 117 7.28 11.53 -18.10
CA VAL A 117 7.44 10.24 -18.77
C VAL A 117 8.64 9.49 -18.17
N ALA A 118 8.41 8.28 -17.67
CA ALA A 118 9.37 7.52 -16.89
C ALA A 118 10.71 7.31 -17.63
N ARG A 119 10.66 6.91 -18.91
CA ARG A 119 11.87 6.68 -19.73
C ARG A 119 12.70 7.94 -19.97
N VAL A 120 12.07 9.13 -19.91
CA VAL A 120 12.77 10.41 -20.04
C VAL A 120 13.39 10.82 -18.70
N ASN A 121 12.64 10.64 -17.60
CA ASN A 121 13.10 11.02 -16.26
C ASN A 121 14.29 10.17 -15.76
N LYS A 122 14.24 8.83 -15.90
CA LYS A 122 15.34 7.92 -15.52
C LYS A 122 15.66 6.93 -16.65
N PRO A 123 16.33 7.36 -17.74
CA PRO A 123 16.55 6.52 -18.92
C PRO A 123 17.28 5.22 -18.62
N LEU A 124 18.26 5.22 -17.70
CA LEU A 124 19.00 4.00 -17.35
C LEU A 124 18.12 2.93 -16.66
N ARG A 125 17.11 3.35 -15.89
CA ARG A 125 16.22 2.42 -15.14
C ARG A 125 14.97 2.06 -15.92
N PHE A 126 14.43 3.02 -16.67
CA PHE A 126 13.11 2.93 -17.28
C PHE A 126 13.13 2.89 -18.82
N ARG A 127 14.29 2.61 -19.45
CA ARG A 127 14.42 2.52 -20.92
C ARG A 127 13.36 1.65 -21.61
N LYS A 128 12.94 0.57 -20.94
CA LYS A 128 11.99 -0.42 -21.48
C LYS A 128 10.52 -0.03 -21.33
N TYR A 129 10.22 1.02 -20.56
CA TYR A 129 8.86 1.45 -20.33
C TYR A 129 8.38 2.32 -21.50
N ASP A 130 7.15 2.08 -21.95
CA ASP A 130 6.50 2.88 -22.98
C ASP A 130 6.25 4.35 -22.52
N SER A 131 5.96 5.25 -23.45
CA SER A 131 5.56 6.63 -23.19
C SER A 131 4.35 6.79 -22.28
N GLY A 132 3.46 5.80 -22.20
CA GLY A 132 2.30 5.85 -21.30
C GLY A 132 2.65 5.60 -19.82
N TYR A 133 3.89 5.22 -19.52
CA TYR A 133 4.37 5.09 -18.15
C TYR A 133 4.94 6.41 -17.63
N LEU A 134 4.39 6.84 -16.51
CA LEU A 134 4.73 8.08 -15.82
C LEU A 134 5.48 7.79 -14.51
N THR A 135 6.18 8.81 -14.02
CA THR A 135 6.76 8.89 -12.68
C THR A 135 6.67 10.33 -12.20
N TRP A 136 7.07 10.62 -10.96
CA TRP A 136 7.24 11.99 -10.48
C TRP A 136 8.66 12.49 -10.80
N GLY A 137 8.83 13.81 -10.89
CA GLY A 137 10.08 14.44 -11.33
C GLY A 137 11.29 14.02 -10.48
N ASN A 138 11.36 14.43 -9.22
CA ASN A 138 12.49 14.18 -8.34
C ASN A 138 12.10 14.01 -6.86
N GLU A 139 13.10 13.89 -5.99
CA GLU A 139 12.90 13.73 -4.54
C GLU A 139 12.15 14.89 -3.88
N PHE A 140 12.28 16.12 -4.36
CA PHE A 140 11.54 17.28 -3.84
C PHE A 140 10.08 17.26 -4.25
N ASP A 141 9.78 16.79 -5.47
CA ASP A 141 8.40 16.59 -5.92
C ASP A 141 7.70 15.50 -5.08
N ASN A 142 8.43 14.41 -4.80
CA ASN A 142 7.97 13.37 -3.89
C ASN A 142 7.78 13.89 -2.47
N GLN A 143 8.67 14.77 -2.01
CA GLN A 143 8.59 15.37 -0.69
C GLN A 143 7.36 16.28 -0.57
N CYS A 144 7.13 17.16 -1.54
CA CYS A 144 5.93 18.01 -1.65
C CYS A 144 4.66 17.15 -1.59
N ALA A 145 4.64 16.07 -2.38
CA ALA A 145 3.47 15.21 -2.50
C ALA A 145 3.21 14.34 -1.27
N THR A 146 4.25 13.74 -0.66
CA THR A 146 4.06 12.62 0.28
C THR A 146 4.89 12.65 1.58
N PHE A 147 5.93 13.49 1.69
CA PHE A 147 6.76 13.58 2.89
C PHE A 147 6.59 14.93 3.60
N ASN A 148 5.77 14.93 4.65
CA ASN A 148 5.50 16.14 5.43
C ASN A 148 6.69 16.54 6.31
N TYR A 149 7.37 17.64 5.95
CA TYR A 149 8.46 18.21 6.74
C TYR A 149 7.94 18.76 8.10
N PRO A 150 8.71 18.65 9.20
CA PRO A 150 10.00 17.98 9.37
C PRO A 150 9.87 16.50 9.82
N ASN A 151 8.73 15.85 9.57
CA ASN A 151 8.35 14.58 10.22
C ASN A 151 8.84 13.32 9.46
N PHE A 152 9.93 13.44 8.70
CA PHE A 152 10.53 12.33 7.97
C PHE A 152 12.06 12.41 8.02
N ASP A 153 12.68 11.26 7.77
CA ASP A 153 14.14 11.16 7.62
C ASP A 153 14.52 11.36 6.15
N TRP A 154 15.47 12.25 5.89
CA TRP A 154 15.96 12.53 4.53
C TRP A 154 16.55 11.30 3.84
N ASP A 155 17.18 10.39 4.57
CA ASP A 155 17.71 9.14 4.01
C ASP A 155 16.58 8.20 3.58
N VAL A 156 15.44 8.29 4.26
CA VAL A 156 14.23 7.56 3.89
C VAL A 156 13.65 8.11 2.59
N LEU A 157 13.54 9.45 2.43
CA LEU A 157 13.13 10.08 1.17
C LEU A 157 14.06 9.72 0.02
N ARG A 158 15.38 9.86 0.22
CA ARG A 158 16.39 9.52 -0.80
C ARG A 158 16.27 8.07 -1.24
N LYS A 159 16.03 7.14 -0.31
CA LYS A 159 15.79 5.75 -0.65
C LYS A 159 14.47 5.55 -1.40
N ALA A 160 13.40 6.28 -1.05
CA ALA A 160 12.15 6.24 -1.80
C ALA A 160 12.37 6.64 -3.27
N GLU A 161 13.11 7.73 -3.51
CA GLU A 161 13.47 8.19 -4.85
C GLU A 161 14.30 7.14 -5.60
N LEU A 162 15.34 6.58 -4.96
CA LEU A 162 16.17 5.52 -5.56
C LEU A 162 15.36 4.26 -5.91
N ASN A 163 14.29 3.97 -5.17
CA ASN A 163 13.46 2.78 -5.36
C ASN A 163 12.15 3.06 -6.10
N LYS A 164 11.93 4.28 -6.60
CA LYS A 164 10.70 4.66 -7.29
C LYS A 164 10.36 3.72 -8.44
N ALA A 165 9.08 3.50 -8.68
CA ALA A 165 8.58 2.70 -9.79
C ALA A 165 7.62 3.56 -10.63
N PRO A 166 7.52 3.32 -11.95
CA PRO A 166 6.53 3.97 -12.78
C PRO A 166 5.10 3.55 -12.42
N PHE A 167 4.13 4.29 -12.90
CA PHE A 167 2.71 3.94 -12.96
C PHE A 167 2.16 4.36 -14.33
N THR A 168 0.99 3.89 -14.74
CA THR A 168 0.49 4.19 -16.10
C THR A 168 -0.46 5.38 -16.13
N ILE A 169 -0.57 6.01 -17.29
CA ILE A 169 -1.58 7.04 -17.52
C ILE A 169 -3.00 6.48 -17.33
N ALA A 170 -3.26 5.25 -17.77
CA ALA A 170 -4.57 4.64 -17.60
C ALA A 170 -4.88 4.30 -16.13
N GLU A 171 -3.89 3.95 -15.31
CA GLU A 171 -4.05 3.89 -13.85
C GLU A 171 -4.51 5.22 -13.29
N LEU A 172 -3.82 6.32 -13.63
CA LEU A 172 -4.16 7.66 -13.13
C LEU A 172 -5.59 8.07 -13.52
N LEU A 173 -5.97 7.87 -14.79
CA LEU A 173 -7.27 8.29 -15.32
C LEU A 173 -8.44 7.43 -14.82
N SER A 174 -8.19 6.18 -14.41
CA SER A 174 -9.22 5.25 -13.95
C SER A 174 -9.58 5.40 -12.45
N PHE A 175 -8.93 6.30 -11.70
CA PHE A 175 -9.23 6.53 -10.28
C PHE A 175 -10.70 6.89 -10.05
N GLY A 176 -11.22 7.85 -10.83
CA GLY A 176 -12.57 8.39 -10.64
C GLY A 176 -13.71 7.44 -10.99
N VAL A 177 -13.42 6.34 -11.70
CA VAL A 177 -14.42 5.33 -12.12
C VAL A 177 -14.26 4.01 -11.36
N THR A 178 -13.33 3.93 -10.42
CA THR A 178 -13.11 2.73 -9.61
C THR A 178 -14.13 2.70 -8.45
N PRO A 179 -14.90 1.61 -8.25
CA PRO A 179 -15.91 1.56 -7.20
C PRO A 179 -15.26 1.55 -5.81
N LEU A 180 -15.75 2.41 -4.91
CA LEU A 180 -15.24 2.54 -3.54
C LEU A 180 -16.29 2.32 -2.45
N ALA A 181 -17.58 2.39 -2.77
CA ALA A 181 -18.65 2.12 -1.81
C ALA A 181 -18.76 0.60 -1.59
N ALA A 182 -18.49 0.15 -0.37
CA ALA A 182 -18.50 -1.25 0.01
C ALA A 182 -19.52 -1.55 1.13
N PRO A 183 -20.83 -1.31 0.91
CA PRO A 183 -21.84 -1.48 1.96
C PRO A 183 -21.99 -2.93 2.43
N GLU A 184 -21.61 -3.90 1.59
CA GLU A 184 -21.68 -5.33 1.89
C GLU A 184 -20.42 -5.86 2.59
N TYR A 185 -19.37 -5.05 2.71
CA TYR A 185 -18.13 -5.44 3.38
C TYR A 185 -18.27 -5.31 4.90
N ALA A 186 -18.34 -6.45 5.60
CA ALA A 186 -18.58 -6.49 7.05
C ALA A 186 -17.32 -6.75 7.90
N SER A 187 -16.20 -7.08 7.27
CA SER A 187 -14.94 -7.38 7.97
C SER A 187 -14.27 -6.11 8.53
N PRO A 188 -13.41 -6.21 9.57
CA PRO A 188 -12.73 -5.06 10.15
C PRO A 188 -11.90 -4.25 9.13
N VAL A 189 -11.96 -2.92 9.24
CA VAL A 189 -11.14 -1.99 8.45
C VAL A 189 -10.36 -1.07 9.38
N LEU A 190 -9.04 -1.00 9.17
CA LEU A 190 -8.19 0.02 9.75
C LEU A 190 -7.82 1.02 8.66
N VAL A 191 -8.24 2.28 8.81
CA VAL A 191 -7.80 3.38 7.94
C VAL A 191 -6.78 4.23 8.68
N ARG A 192 -5.58 4.36 8.11
CA ARG A 192 -4.51 5.22 8.61
C ARG A 192 -4.22 6.32 7.58
N GLY A 193 -4.97 7.40 7.70
CA GLY A 193 -4.65 8.67 7.07
C GLY A 193 -3.54 9.40 7.83
N THR A 194 -2.88 10.33 7.14
CA THR A 194 -2.01 11.35 7.77
C THR A 194 -2.74 12.67 7.64
N TYR A 195 -2.91 13.42 8.73
CA TYR A 195 -3.68 14.68 8.73
C TYR A 195 -3.12 15.80 7.82
N ASN A 196 -1.88 15.66 7.34
CA ASN A 196 -1.17 16.68 6.56
C ASN A 196 -0.55 16.11 5.26
N ASN A 197 -1.24 15.20 4.56
CA ASN A 197 -0.78 14.71 3.25
C ASN A 197 -1.59 15.34 2.13
N SER A 198 -0.93 15.75 1.06
CA SER A 198 -1.54 16.46 -0.07
C SER A 198 -2.61 15.65 -0.83
N LEU A 199 -2.72 14.35 -0.55
CA LEU A 199 -3.79 13.48 -1.08
C LEU A 199 -4.93 13.19 -0.11
N VAL A 200 -4.68 13.31 1.20
CA VAL A 200 -5.55 12.70 2.22
C VAL A 200 -5.64 13.61 3.41
N VAL A 201 -6.85 14.13 3.63
CA VAL A 201 -7.27 14.65 4.92
C VAL A 201 -8.28 13.65 5.48
N SER A 202 -7.96 13.00 6.59
CA SER A 202 -8.96 12.20 7.31
C SER A 202 -9.78 13.13 8.19
N THR A 203 -11.04 13.34 7.84
CA THR A 203 -12.04 13.77 8.83
C THR A 203 -12.37 12.55 9.68
N SER A 204 -12.31 12.69 11.01
CA SER A 204 -12.67 11.64 11.94
C SER A 204 -14.18 11.44 11.93
N THR A 205 -14.71 10.63 11.03
CA THR A 205 -16.11 10.17 11.12
C THR A 205 -16.12 8.93 12.01
N LYS A 206 -16.84 9.02 13.14
CA LYS A 206 -17.12 7.89 14.02
C LYS A 206 -17.76 6.76 13.21
N ILE A 207 -16.99 5.72 12.90
CA ILE A 207 -17.55 4.41 12.57
C ILE A 207 -17.75 3.72 13.92
N SER A 208 -19.01 3.55 14.31
CA SER A 208 -19.38 2.90 15.57
C SER A 208 -18.81 1.48 15.61
N GLY A 209 -17.90 1.22 16.55
CA GLY A 209 -17.31 -0.11 16.78
C GLY A 209 -15.78 -0.15 16.88
N LEU A 210 -15.07 0.96 16.64
CA LEU A 210 -13.60 0.97 16.73
C LEU A 210 -13.14 1.05 18.20
N THR A 211 -12.56 -0.03 18.72
CA THR A 211 -11.71 0.04 19.91
C THR A 211 -10.42 0.78 19.51
N VAL A 212 -10.27 2.01 19.99
CA VAL A 212 -9.02 2.76 19.94
C VAL A 212 -8.01 1.99 20.80
N LEU A 213 -7.08 1.28 20.17
CA LEU A 213 -5.89 0.77 20.86
C LEU A 213 -4.95 1.96 21.08
N ASP A 214 -5.11 2.59 22.24
CA ASP A 214 -4.30 3.72 22.66
C ASP A 214 -2.91 3.30 23.16
N HIS A 215 -1.95 4.18 22.89
CA HIS A 215 -0.60 4.26 23.43
C HIS A 215 0.38 3.10 23.19
N LYS A 216 1.01 3.11 21.98
CA LYS A 216 2.48 2.94 21.78
C LYS A 216 2.97 2.91 20.32
N TRP A 217 2.18 3.30 19.32
CA TRP A 217 2.67 3.38 17.93
C TRP A 217 3.25 4.76 17.60
N ARG A 218 4.51 5.02 18.00
CA ARG A 218 5.25 6.20 17.53
C ARG A 218 5.39 6.14 16.00
N THR A 219 5.05 7.26 15.37
CA THR A 219 5.05 7.57 13.94
C THR A 219 6.19 6.94 13.15
N ARG A 220 5.85 6.09 12.18
CA ARG A 220 6.71 5.63 11.08
C ARG A 220 5.82 5.46 9.86
N SER A 221 5.97 6.36 8.89
CA SER A 221 5.37 6.26 7.57
C SER A 221 6.50 5.99 6.59
N PHE A 222 6.42 4.89 5.85
CA PHE A 222 7.20 4.70 4.64
C PHE A 222 6.53 3.65 3.76
N ILE A 223 6.11 4.02 2.56
CA ILE A 223 5.65 3.06 1.57
C ILE A 223 6.03 3.54 0.16
N LEU A 224 6.71 2.65 -0.55
CA LEU A 224 6.72 2.60 -2.00
C LEU A 224 7.03 1.15 -2.36
N ARG A 225 6.11 0.56 -3.13
CA ARG A 225 5.89 -0.86 -3.40
C ARG A 225 4.93 -1.54 -2.43
N TRP A 226 4.12 -2.41 -3.04
CA TRP A 226 3.37 -3.51 -2.46
C TRP A 226 1.92 -3.21 -2.08
N GLN A 227 1.04 -4.04 -2.65
CA GLN A 227 -0.12 -4.56 -1.93
C GLN A 227 0.37 -5.79 -1.16
N LEU A 228 0.00 -5.85 0.11
CA LEU A 228 0.45 -6.83 1.09
C LEU A 228 -0.75 -7.69 1.48
N LEU A 229 -0.59 -9.02 1.47
CA LEU A 229 -1.59 -9.95 2.00
C LEU A 229 -1.07 -10.61 3.28
N TRP A 230 -1.96 -10.78 4.27
CA TRP A 230 -1.72 -11.34 5.60
C TRP A 230 -2.28 -12.76 5.73
N CYS A 231 -1.58 -13.66 6.43
CA CYS A 231 -2.13 -14.96 6.84
C CYS A 231 -1.91 -15.23 8.33
N ALA A 232 -2.98 -15.43 9.13
CA ALA A 232 -2.90 -15.69 10.57
C ALA A 232 -3.03 -17.20 10.94
N ARG A 233 -2.42 -17.64 12.07
CA ARG A 233 -2.74 -18.95 12.69
C ARG A 233 -2.64 -19.01 14.23
N ARG A 234 -3.59 -19.79 14.80
CA ARG A 234 -3.68 -20.57 16.07
C ARG A 234 -3.44 -19.86 17.42
N GLY A 235 -4.56 -19.53 18.07
CA GLY A 235 -4.97 -19.98 19.42
C GLY A 235 -4.00 -19.89 20.61
N GLY A 236 -4.42 -19.16 21.65
CA GLY A 236 -3.97 -19.34 23.04
C GLY A 236 -3.56 -18.03 23.72
N LEU A 237 -4.37 -17.56 24.67
CA LEU A 237 -4.05 -16.48 25.60
C LEU A 237 -2.80 -16.80 26.44
N SER A 238 -1.83 -15.89 26.49
CA SER A 238 -1.13 -15.51 27.72
C SER A 238 -0.27 -14.26 27.52
N PHE A 239 -0.49 -13.26 28.36
CA PHE A 239 0.40 -12.11 28.54
C PHE A 239 1.61 -12.54 29.38
N TYR A 240 2.83 -12.27 28.91
CA TYR A 240 3.96 -11.99 29.81
C TYR A 240 4.88 -10.93 29.20
N SER A 241 5.14 -9.89 30.00
CA SER A 241 6.19 -8.91 29.77
C SER A 241 7.56 -9.55 29.94
N CYS A 242 8.46 -9.35 28.99
CA CYS A 242 9.90 -9.40 29.26
C CYS A 242 10.59 -8.27 28.48
N LEU A 243 10.79 -7.13 29.15
CA LEU A 243 12.03 -6.38 28.98
C LEU A 243 13.18 -7.28 29.46
N PRO A 244 14.37 -7.14 28.89
CA PRO A 244 15.58 -7.32 29.66
C PRO A 244 16.16 -5.94 29.99
N GLU A 245 16.26 -5.68 31.30
CA GLU A 245 17.23 -4.76 31.87
C GLU A 245 18.66 -5.16 31.43
N GLY A 246 19.47 -4.14 31.16
CA GLY A 246 20.90 -4.09 31.47
C GLY A 246 21.82 -5.17 30.89
N GLN A 247 22.66 -4.75 29.93
CA GLN A 247 24.12 -4.88 30.06
C GLN A 247 24.83 -4.06 28.95
N ALA A 248 25.39 -2.92 29.34
CA ALA A 248 26.70 -2.47 28.84
C ALA A 248 27.77 -3.21 29.68
N PRO A 249 29.02 -3.47 29.22
CA PRO A 249 29.90 -2.47 28.59
C PRO A 249 30.82 -2.97 27.44
N TYR A 250 31.56 -1.98 26.89
CA TYR A 250 32.56 -1.94 25.82
C TYR A 250 32.06 -1.79 24.38
#